data_AF-A0A1U9NF91-F1
#
_entry.id   AF-A0A1U9NF91-F1
#
_cell.length_a   1.000
_cell.length_b   1.000
_cell.length_c   1.000
_cell.angle_alpha   90.00
_cell.angle_beta   90.00
_cell.angle_gamma   90.00
#
_symmetry.space_group_name_H-M   'P 1'
#
loop_
_entity.id
_entity.type
_entity.pdbx_description
1 polymer ?
#
loop_
_entity_poly.entity_id
_entity_poly.type
_entity_poly.pdbx_seq_one_letter_code
_entity_poly.pdbx_strand_id
1 'polypeptide(L)'
;MEICDSLFSVVESTTPLFVDAYLMDGDRWIFGSFWGSETTMQEFFARLTLANHEQGLRSFTLQSASGDIQRIYAGRVGDLTKVTGKTPPTTVLGSFCNVWIFDPALQQPDRTNGESYIIGRPDETRAQMWLRAWSSVQSLSQVPLLEHWRNEVMELLTVNEWLKPLVGVGVQGFRIALPAEDFEQAVSQGVKTGLLSLEDSAEPQANQSSAPQGVLF
;
A
#
# COMPACT_ATOMS: atom_id res chain seq x y z
N MET A 1 -9.57 -27.38 0.08
CA MET A 1 -10.25 -26.07 0.12
C MET A 1 -9.81 -25.42 1.42
N GLU A 2 -8.60 -24.86 1.43
CA GLU A 2 -8.13 -24.07 2.57
C GLU A 2 -9.06 -22.87 2.66
N ILE A 3 -9.87 -22.81 3.71
CA ILE A 3 -10.55 -21.57 4.06
C ILE A 3 -9.41 -20.59 4.33
N CYS A 4 -9.35 -19.51 3.56
CA CYS A 4 -8.40 -18.43 3.78
C CYS A 4 -8.43 -18.05 5.26
N ASP A 5 -7.32 -18.26 5.98
CA ASP A 5 -7.13 -17.81 7.37
C ASP A 5 -7.30 -16.28 7.52
N SER A 6 -7.42 -15.56 6.42
CA SER A 6 -7.62 -14.11 6.34
C SER A 6 -9.08 -13.64 6.26
N LEU A 7 -10.08 -14.53 6.34
CA LEU A 7 -11.49 -14.11 6.29
C LEU A 7 -12.02 -13.75 7.68
N PHE A 8 -12.50 -12.52 7.82
CA PHE A 8 -13.12 -11.99 9.04
C PHE A 8 -14.62 -11.77 8.83
N SER A 9 -15.39 -11.85 9.92
CA SER A 9 -16.78 -11.38 9.96
C SER A 9 -16.87 -10.04 10.71
N VAL A 10 -17.81 -9.18 10.32
CA VAL A 10 -18.10 -7.93 11.00
C VAL A 10 -19.13 -8.18 12.10
N VAL A 11 -18.73 -8.03 13.36
CA VAL A 11 -19.54 -8.40 14.54
C VAL A 11 -20.81 -7.54 14.65
N GLU A 12 -20.74 -6.26 14.30
CA GLU A 12 -21.89 -5.34 14.42
C GLU A 12 -22.92 -5.49 13.30
N SER A 13 -22.69 -6.38 12.34
CA SER A 13 -23.63 -6.64 11.24
C SER A 13 -24.70 -7.63 11.67
N THR A 14 -25.97 -7.32 11.37
CA THR A 14 -27.12 -8.18 11.67
C THR A 14 -27.24 -9.36 10.71
N THR A 15 -26.65 -9.21 9.52
CA THR A 15 -26.61 -10.22 8.45
C THR A 15 -25.16 -10.49 8.06
N PRO A 16 -24.84 -11.64 7.43
CA PRO A 16 -23.46 -11.98 7.11
C PRO A 16 -22.75 -10.89 6.28
N LEU A 17 -21.70 -10.35 6.87
CA LEU A 17 -20.80 -9.36 6.28
C LEU A 17 -19.37 -9.79 6.58
N PHE A 18 -18.58 -9.99 5.54
CA PHE A 18 -17.22 -10.52 5.63
C PHE A 18 -16.20 -9.54 5.10
N VAL A 19 -14.96 -9.69 5.57
CA VAL A 19 -13.79 -8.92 5.14
C VAL A 19 -12.67 -9.90 4.83
N ASP A 20 -12.18 -9.89 3.60
CA ASP A 20 -11.06 -10.72 3.16
C ASP A 20 -9.73 -9.95 3.13
N ALA A 21 -9.79 -8.63 3.11
CA ALA A 21 -8.62 -7.76 3.18
C ALA A 21 -8.91 -6.40 3.83
N TYR A 22 -7.95 -5.87 4.59
CA TYR A 22 -7.97 -4.50 5.10
C TYR A 22 -6.54 -3.94 5.26
N LEU A 23 -6.40 -2.60 5.20
CA LEU A 23 -5.15 -1.89 5.50
C LEU A 23 -5.40 -0.73 6.46
N MET A 24 -4.40 -0.52 7.31
CA MET A 24 -4.29 0.53 8.31
C MET A 24 -2.97 1.28 8.11
N ASP A 25 -3.03 2.61 8.24
CA ASP A 25 -1.88 3.50 8.37
C ASP A 25 -1.87 4.03 9.82
N GLY A 26 -1.06 3.41 10.67
CA GLY A 26 -1.19 3.56 12.12
C GLY A 26 -2.59 3.15 12.57
N ASP A 27 -3.32 4.08 13.21
CA ASP A 27 -4.70 3.87 13.66
C ASP A 27 -5.76 4.23 12.60
N ARG A 28 -5.34 4.77 11.45
CA ARG A 28 -6.26 5.19 10.38
C ARG A 28 -6.58 4.00 9.48
N TRP A 29 -7.86 3.69 9.37
CA TRP A 29 -8.34 2.77 8.35
C TRP A 29 -8.31 3.41 6.96
N ILE A 30 -7.60 2.79 6.02
CA ILE A 30 -7.42 3.33 4.67
C ILE A 30 -7.98 2.43 3.56
N PHE A 31 -8.18 1.13 3.81
CA PHE A 31 -8.74 0.22 2.80
C PHE A 31 -9.44 -0.96 3.46
N GLY A 32 -10.55 -1.41 2.89
CA GLY A 32 -11.18 -2.69 3.20
C GLY A 32 -11.93 -3.27 2.00
N SER A 33 -11.81 -4.58 1.82
CA SER A 33 -12.58 -5.37 0.86
C SER A 33 -13.65 -6.15 1.61
N PHE A 34 -14.90 -5.81 1.34
CA PHE A 34 -16.07 -6.36 2.02
C PHE A 34 -16.90 -7.22 1.09
N TRP A 35 -17.50 -8.25 1.66
CA TRP A 35 -18.38 -9.16 0.96
C TRP A 35 -19.69 -9.32 1.74
N GLY A 36 -20.81 -9.05 1.08
CA GLY A 36 -22.13 -9.08 1.69
C GLY A 36 -23.25 -8.95 0.67
N SER A 37 -24.50 -8.99 1.13
CA SER A 37 -25.63 -8.58 0.29
C SER A 37 -25.60 -7.06 0.05
N GLU A 38 -26.18 -6.58 -1.05
CA GLU A 38 -26.25 -5.13 -1.32
C GLU A 38 -26.92 -4.36 -0.17
N THR A 39 -27.99 -4.92 0.39
CA THR A 39 -28.72 -4.34 1.53
C THR A 39 -27.84 -4.26 2.77
N THR A 40 -27.12 -5.33 3.11
CA THR A 40 -26.19 -5.37 4.25
C THR A 40 -25.09 -4.32 4.10
N MET A 41 -24.49 -4.22 2.92
CA MET A 41 -23.44 -3.25 2.63
C MET A 41 -23.94 -1.81 2.73
N GLN A 42 -25.16 -1.54 2.26
CA GLN A 42 -25.76 -0.22 2.32
C GLN A 42 -26.10 0.18 3.77
N GLU A 43 -26.67 -0.74 4.56
CA GLU A 43 -26.91 -0.52 5.99
C GLU A 43 -25.59 -0.23 6.73
N PHE A 44 -24.59 -1.08 6.54
CA PHE A 44 -23.29 -0.94 7.17
C PHE A 44 -22.63 0.42 6.85
N PHE A 45 -22.60 0.79 5.56
CA PHE A 45 -22.02 2.07 5.14
C PHE A 45 -22.80 3.29 5.68
N ALA A 46 -24.13 3.20 5.72
CA ALA A 46 -24.97 4.25 6.30
C ALA A 46 -24.65 4.44 7.79
N ARG A 47 -24.50 3.34 8.54
CA ARG A 47 -24.13 3.38 9.96
C ARG A 47 -22.74 3.98 10.17
N LEU A 48 -21.77 3.63 9.32
CA LEU A 48 -20.43 4.24 9.35
C LEU A 48 -20.47 5.76 9.08
N THR A 49 -21.34 6.22 8.18
CA THR A 49 -21.51 7.65 7.86
C THR A 49 -22.19 8.43 8.99
N LEU A 50 -23.11 7.79 9.71
CA LEU A 50 -23.89 8.38 10.81
C LEU A 50 -23.19 8.28 12.16
N ALA A 51 -21.86 8.35 12.22
CA ALA A 51 -21.03 8.06 13.40
C ALA A 51 -21.45 8.74 14.73
N ASN A 52 -22.17 9.87 14.67
CA ASN A 52 -22.68 10.61 15.85
C ASN A 52 -24.15 10.35 16.19
N HIS A 53 -24.82 9.42 15.51
CA HIS A 53 -26.21 9.02 15.75
C HIS A 53 -26.26 7.77 16.65
N GLU A 54 -27.39 7.53 17.35
CA GLU A 54 -27.56 6.37 18.24
C GLU A 54 -27.37 5.00 17.54
N GLN A 55 -27.55 4.97 16.22
CA GLN A 55 -27.36 3.78 15.37
C GLN A 55 -26.08 3.83 14.54
N GLY A 56 -25.28 4.88 14.71
CA GLY A 56 -24.01 5.09 14.03
C GLY A 56 -22.91 4.17 14.51
N LEU A 57 -21.89 4.00 13.66
CA LEU A 57 -20.67 3.25 13.98
C LEU A 57 -19.46 4.15 13.80
N ARG A 58 -18.75 4.44 14.90
CA ARG A 58 -17.41 5.08 14.86
C ARG A 58 -16.30 4.07 14.57
N SER A 59 -16.60 2.81 14.81
CA SER A 59 -15.69 1.68 14.68
C SER A 59 -16.48 0.39 14.53
N PHE A 60 -15.89 -0.61 13.90
CA PHE A 60 -16.45 -1.94 13.70
C PHE A 60 -15.41 -3.01 14.07
N THR A 61 -15.87 -4.20 14.44
CA THR A 61 -15.03 -5.28 14.96
C THR A 61 -14.97 -6.38 13.93
N LEU A 62 -13.75 -6.75 13.55
CA LEU A 62 -13.46 -7.90 12.73
C LEU A 62 -13.15 -9.09 13.64
N GLN A 63 -13.79 -10.22 13.35
CA GLN A 63 -13.54 -11.48 14.05
C GLN A 63 -13.22 -12.59 13.05
N SER A 64 -12.05 -13.21 13.18
CA SER A 64 -11.66 -14.35 12.35
C SER A 64 -12.30 -15.65 12.87
N ALA A 65 -12.24 -16.70 12.04
CA ALA A 65 -12.67 -18.04 12.45
C ALA A 65 -11.78 -18.64 13.55
N SER A 66 -10.51 -18.23 13.65
CA SER A 66 -9.56 -18.63 14.69
C SER A 66 -9.80 -17.91 16.03
N GLY A 67 -10.66 -16.88 16.06
CA GLY A 67 -10.97 -16.10 17.26
C GLY A 67 -10.13 -14.82 17.42
N ASP A 68 -9.35 -14.45 16.41
CA ASP A 68 -8.64 -13.16 16.39
C ASP A 68 -9.65 -12.03 16.26
N ILE A 69 -9.49 -11.01 17.10
CA ILE A 69 -10.38 -9.86 17.16
C ILE A 69 -9.57 -8.61 16.83
N GLN A 70 -10.03 -7.84 15.84
CA GLN A 70 -9.45 -6.57 15.47
C GLN A 70 -10.52 -5.48 15.50
N ARG A 71 -10.26 -4.37 16.20
CA ARG A 71 -11.16 -3.21 16.25
C ARG A 71 -10.69 -2.16 15.26
N ILE A 72 -11.50 -1.86 14.25
CA ILE A 72 -11.19 -0.86 13.23
C ILE A 72 -11.95 0.42 13.53
N TYR A 73 -11.22 1.53 13.66
CA TYR A 73 -11.81 2.87 13.74
C TYR A 73 -12.05 3.42 12.33
N ALA A 74 -13.31 3.70 12.02
CA ALA A 74 -13.73 4.04 10.66
C ALA A 74 -13.36 5.47 10.23
N GLY A 75 -12.84 6.30 11.16
CA GLY A 75 -12.34 7.64 10.87
C GLY A 75 -13.38 8.54 10.19
N ARG A 76 -12.92 9.37 9.25
CA ARG A 76 -13.78 10.25 8.44
C ARG A 76 -14.31 9.50 7.24
N VAL A 77 -15.35 8.70 7.45
CA VAL A 77 -15.96 7.84 6.42
C VAL A 77 -16.45 8.64 5.20
N GLY A 78 -16.85 9.91 5.39
CA GLY A 78 -17.27 10.80 4.31
C GLY A 78 -16.18 11.11 3.27
N ASP A 79 -14.91 10.94 3.63
CA ASP A 79 -13.78 11.15 2.73
C ASP A 79 -13.42 9.85 1.97
N LEU A 80 -14.01 8.71 2.32
CA LEU A 80 -13.72 7.41 1.71
C LEU A 80 -14.49 7.22 0.41
N THR A 81 -13.82 6.62 -0.57
CA THR A 81 -14.42 6.18 -1.83
C THR A 81 -14.92 4.75 -1.73
N LYS A 82 -16.00 4.46 -2.46
CA LYS A 82 -16.58 3.12 -2.57
C LYS A 82 -16.65 2.66 -4.01
N VAL A 83 -16.18 1.44 -4.28
CA VAL A 83 -16.33 0.75 -5.57
C VAL A 83 -17.02 -0.59 -5.33
N THR A 84 -18.01 -0.95 -6.16
CA THR A 84 -18.80 -2.17 -6.00
C THR A 84 -18.64 -3.08 -7.22
N GLY A 85 -18.14 -4.29 -7.00
CA GLY A 85 -18.17 -5.39 -7.95
C GLY A 85 -19.39 -6.27 -7.70
N LYS A 86 -20.27 -6.39 -8.69
CA LYS A 86 -21.43 -7.28 -8.59
C LYS A 86 -21.04 -8.70 -8.97
N THR A 87 -21.49 -9.68 -8.19
CA THR A 87 -21.41 -11.08 -8.61
C THR A 87 -22.59 -11.44 -9.53
N PRO A 88 -22.45 -12.46 -10.40
CA PRO A 88 -23.56 -12.92 -11.23
C PRO A 88 -24.78 -13.29 -10.37
N PRO A 89 -26.01 -12.99 -10.82
CA PRO A 89 -27.23 -13.19 -10.02
C PRO A 89 -27.57 -14.67 -9.72
N THR A 90 -26.85 -15.62 -10.31
CA THR A 90 -27.12 -17.06 -10.24
C THR A 90 -26.31 -17.80 -9.17
N THR A 91 -25.79 -17.13 -8.14
CA THR A 91 -25.08 -17.83 -7.05
C THR A 91 -26.06 -18.46 -6.05
N VAL A 92 -25.65 -19.59 -5.47
CA VAL A 92 -26.36 -20.28 -4.37
C VAL A 92 -26.54 -19.43 -3.10
N LEU A 93 -25.82 -18.30 -2.99
CA LEU A 93 -25.88 -17.38 -1.86
C LEU A 93 -26.74 -16.13 -2.15
N GLY A 94 -27.42 -16.09 -3.30
CA GLY A 94 -28.17 -14.92 -3.77
C GLY A 94 -27.27 -13.84 -4.37
N SER A 95 -27.74 -12.59 -4.38
CA SER A 95 -26.99 -11.45 -4.92
C SER A 95 -25.96 -10.94 -3.90
N PHE A 96 -24.77 -11.53 -3.92
CA PHE A 96 -23.61 -11.04 -3.17
C PHE A 96 -22.89 -9.95 -3.98
N CYS A 97 -22.26 -9.01 -3.30
CA CYS A 97 -21.38 -8.05 -3.92
C CYS A 97 -20.05 -7.96 -3.16
N ASN A 98 -18.99 -7.65 -3.90
CA ASN A 98 -17.74 -7.19 -3.35
C ASN A 98 -17.75 -5.67 -3.33
N VAL A 99 -17.35 -5.09 -2.21
CA VAL A 99 -17.27 -3.64 -2.06
C VAL A 99 -15.91 -3.28 -1.52
N TRP A 100 -15.18 -2.47 -2.26
CA TRP A 100 -13.96 -1.83 -1.78
C TRP A 100 -14.32 -0.47 -1.22
N ILE A 101 -13.94 -0.25 0.04
CA ILE A 101 -14.03 1.05 0.71
C ILE A 101 -12.60 1.48 1.01
N PHE A 102 -12.20 2.65 0.53
CA PHE A 102 -10.81 3.05 0.59
C PHE A 102 -10.61 4.56 0.56
N ASP A 103 -9.47 5.00 1.08
CA ASP A 103 -9.05 6.38 1.06
C ASP A 103 -8.63 6.81 -0.36
N PRO A 104 -9.17 7.90 -0.93
CA PRO A 104 -8.79 8.38 -2.26
C PRO A 104 -7.28 8.57 -2.45
N ALA A 105 -6.53 8.88 -1.39
CA ALA A 105 -5.07 9.04 -1.42
C ALA A 105 -4.33 7.75 -1.84
N LEU A 106 -5.00 6.59 -1.79
CA LEU A 106 -4.45 5.32 -2.27
C LEU A 106 -4.34 5.24 -3.79
N GLN A 107 -5.04 6.09 -4.54
CA GLN A 107 -5.03 6.05 -6.00
C GLN A 107 -3.97 6.94 -6.63
N GLN A 108 -3.67 8.08 -6.01
CA GLN A 108 -2.78 9.09 -6.58
C GLN A 108 -1.84 9.66 -5.53
N PRO A 109 -0.55 9.82 -5.87
CA PRO A 109 0.40 10.45 -4.96
C PRO A 109 0.04 11.93 -4.74
N ASP A 110 0.09 12.37 -3.49
CA ASP A 110 0.00 13.77 -3.11
C ASP A 110 1.39 14.40 -3.24
N ARG A 111 1.64 14.95 -4.43
CA ARG A 111 2.90 15.66 -4.74
C ARG A 111 3.09 16.95 -3.95
N THR A 112 2.03 17.52 -3.38
CA THR A 112 2.14 18.75 -2.59
C THR A 112 2.73 18.45 -1.22
N ASN A 113 2.25 17.36 -0.60
CA ASN A 113 2.70 16.93 0.72
C ASN A 113 3.83 15.89 0.68
N GLY A 114 4.24 15.43 -0.51
CA GLY A 114 5.29 14.43 -0.65
C GLY A 114 4.83 13.03 -0.22
N GLU A 115 3.53 12.74 -0.26
CA GLU A 115 2.95 11.50 0.25
C GLU A 115 2.43 10.59 -0.86
N SER A 116 2.56 9.28 -0.67
CA SER A 116 2.05 8.26 -1.60
C SER A 116 1.85 6.94 -0.87
N TYR A 117 0.95 6.13 -1.40
CA TYR A 117 0.75 4.76 -0.95
C TYR A 117 1.00 3.77 -2.08
N ILE A 118 1.68 2.68 -1.75
CA ILE A 118 1.93 1.57 -2.67
C ILE A 118 1.19 0.36 -2.13
N ILE A 119 0.10 -0.03 -2.77
CA ILE A 119 -0.64 -1.24 -2.46
C ILE A 119 -0.16 -2.38 -3.36
N GLY A 120 0.10 -3.55 -2.79
CA GLY A 120 0.52 -4.75 -3.50
C GLY A 120 -0.58 -5.28 -4.42
N ARG A 121 -0.18 -5.77 -5.59
CA ARG A 121 -1.10 -6.38 -6.57
C ARG A 121 -1.06 -7.91 -6.44
N PRO A 122 -2.14 -8.64 -6.82
CA PRO A 122 -2.24 -10.09 -6.62
C PRO A 122 -1.04 -10.90 -7.14
N ASP A 123 -0.51 -10.53 -8.32
CA ASP A 123 0.60 -11.24 -8.97
C ASP A 123 1.95 -10.48 -8.87
N GLU A 124 2.03 -9.47 -8.00
CA GLU A 124 3.23 -8.64 -7.85
C GLU A 124 4.17 -9.23 -6.81
N THR A 125 5.40 -9.55 -7.25
CA THR A 125 6.47 -9.97 -6.34
C THR A 125 6.92 -8.81 -5.44
N ARG A 126 7.51 -9.12 -4.29
CA ARG A 126 8.04 -8.09 -3.38
C ARG A 126 9.07 -7.18 -4.06
N ALA A 127 9.90 -7.73 -4.94
CA ALA A 127 10.89 -6.95 -5.70
C ALA A 127 10.23 -5.98 -6.68
N GLN A 128 9.17 -6.39 -7.39
CA GLN A 128 8.42 -5.50 -8.29
C GLN A 128 7.71 -4.38 -7.50
N MET A 129 7.11 -4.72 -6.36
CA MET A 129 6.50 -3.73 -5.47
C MET A 129 7.53 -2.71 -4.96
N TRP A 130 8.75 -3.18 -4.61
CA TRP A 130 9.86 -2.32 -4.20
C TRP A 130 10.30 -1.37 -5.31
N LEU A 131 10.38 -1.85 -6.56
CA LEU A 131 10.68 -1.00 -7.72
C LEU A 131 9.59 0.07 -7.94
N ARG A 132 8.30 -0.25 -7.76
CA ARG A 132 7.25 0.77 -7.81
C ARG A 132 7.35 1.78 -6.68
N ALA A 133 7.73 1.34 -5.48
CA ALA A 133 7.99 2.25 -4.38
C ALA A 133 9.13 3.22 -4.73
N TRP A 134 10.23 2.73 -5.29
CA TRP A 134 11.31 3.57 -5.82
C TRP A 134 10.84 4.58 -6.87
N SER A 135 10.08 4.13 -7.89
CA SER A 135 9.52 5.05 -8.90
C SER A 135 8.61 6.12 -8.28
N SER A 136 7.87 5.77 -7.22
CA SER A 136 7.06 6.74 -6.48
C SER A 136 7.93 7.74 -5.73
N VAL A 137 9.02 7.30 -5.07
CA VAL A 137 10.00 8.18 -4.41
C VAL A 137 10.61 9.17 -5.41
N GLN A 138 11.05 8.69 -6.57
CA GLN A 138 11.57 9.56 -7.64
C GLN A 138 10.55 10.58 -8.10
N SER A 139 9.26 10.18 -8.21
CA SER A 139 8.19 11.09 -8.65
C SER A 139 7.77 12.14 -7.62
N LEU A 140 8.02 11.87 -6.33
CA LEU A 140 7.72 12.76 -5.21
C LEU A 140 8.90 13.68 -4.87
N SER A 141 10.13 13.24 -5.16
CA SER A 141 11.35 13.98 -4.87
C SER A 141 11.41 15.30 -5.66
N GLN A 142 11.81 16.39 -4.98
CA GLN A 142 12.08 17.69 -5.60
C GLN A 142 13.50 17.76 -6.18
N VAL A 143 14.40 16.86 -5.76
CA VAL A 143 15.76 16.74 -6.27
C VAL A 143 15.89 15.52 -7.19
N PRO A 144 16.71 15.59 -8.25
CA PRO A 144 16.95 14.44 -9.11
C PRO A 144 17.70 13.35 -8.35
N LEU A 145 17.18 12.12 -8.39
CA LEU A 145 17.79 10.94 -7.78
C LEU A 145 18.35 10.04 -8.88
N LEU A 146 19.61 9.61 -8.72
CA LEU A 146 20.26 8.69 -9.66
C LEU A 146 19.78 7.25 -9.43
N GLU A 147 19.70 6.45 -10.48
CA GLU A 147 19.14 5.09 -10.39
C GLU A 147 19.99 4.17 -9.50
N HIS A 148 21.31 4.32 -9.51
CA HIS A 148 22.21 3.51 -8.67
C HIS A 148 22.11 3.87 -7.18
N TRP A 149 21.55 5.02 -6.81
CA TRP A 149 21.30 5.40 -5.41
C TRP A 149 20.11 4.70 -4.78
N ARG A 150 19.37 3.90 -5.55
CA ARG A 150 18.10 3.31 -5.11
C ARG A 150 18.21 2.58 -3.78
N ASN A 151 19.26 1.79 -3.57
CA ASN A 151 19.36 0.98 -2.37
C ASN A 151 19.61 1.85 -1.13
N GLU A 152 20.57 2.77 -1.22
CA GLU A 152 20.99 3.68 -0.17
C GLU A 152 19.87 4.66 0.19
N VAL A 153 19.17 5.20 -0.80
CA VAL A 153 18.03 6.11 -0.58
C VAL A 153 16.86 5.36 0.04
N MET A 154 16.51 4.17 -0.46
CA MET A 154 15.40 3.41 0.11
C MET A 154 15.70 2.93 1.55
N GLU A 155 16.95 2.60 1.86
CA GLU A 155 17.39 2.32 3.23
C GLU A 155 17.29 3.57 4.12
N LEU A 156 17.76 4.72 3.64
CA LEU A 156 17.64 6.00 4.32
C LEU A 156 16.17 6.33 4.64
N LEU A 157 15.26 6.13 3.68
CA LEU A 157 13.82 6.31 3.88
C LEU A 157 13.25 5.39 4.94
N THR A 158 13.74 4.14 5.01
CA THR A 158 13.28 3.16 5.99
C THR A 158 13.75 3.54 7.40
N VAL A 159 15.03 3.92 7.55
CA VAL A 159 15.64 4.33 8.83
C VAL A 159 15.00 5.61 9.37
N ASN A 160 14.71 6.57 8.50
CA ASN A 160 14.05 7.83 8.88
C ASN A 160 12.52 7.72 8.95
N GLU A 161 11.98 6.50 8.87
CA GLU A 161 10.54 6.27 9.01
C GLU A 161 9.67 6.96 7.93
N TRP A 162 10.27 7.33 6.80
CA TRP A 162 9.60 7.95 5.64
C TRP A 162 9.00 6.92 4.69
N LEU A 163 9.52 5.68 4.71
CA LEU A 163 8.92 4.52 4.06
C LEU A 163 8.49 3.53 5.16
N LYS A 164 7.18 3.39 5.38
CA LYS A 164 6.63 2.48 6.40
C LYS A 164 5.78 1.38 5.76
N PRO A 165 5.91 0.12 6.20
CA PRO A 165 4.93 -0.90 5.84
C PRO A 165 3.57 -0.56 6.45
N LEU A 166 2.51 -0.76 5.67
CA LEU A 166 1.14 -0.68 6.14
C LEU A 166 0.77 -1.95 6.92
N VAL A 167 -0.09 -1.80 7.92
CA VAL A 167 -0.55 -2.92 8.76
C VAL A 167 -1.88 -3.41 8.21
N GLY A 168 -2.03 -4.72 8.04
CA GLY A 168 -3.27 -5.26 7.49
C GLY A 168 -3.21 -6.75 7.23
N VAL A 169 -4.32 -7.26 6.68
CA VAL A 169 -4.49 -8.67 6.31
C VAL A 169 -5.03 -8.74 4.88
N GLY A 170 -4.67 -9.80 4.15
CA GLY A 170 -5.14 -10.07 2.78
C GLY A 170 -4.48 -9.21 1.69
N VAL A 171 -3.86 -8.10 2.05
CA VAL A 171 -3.14 -7.21 1.14
C VAL A 171 -1.95 -6.57 1.86
N GLN A 172 -0.88 -6.29 1.12
CA GLN A 172 0.32 -5.63 1.63
C GLN A 172 0.43 -4.21 1.08
N GLY A 173 1.12 -3.34 1.79
CA GLY A 173 1.31 -1.98 1.33
C GLY A 173 2.48 -1.25 1.99
N PHE A 174 2.89 -0.13 1.39
CA PHE A 174 3.80 0.85 1.98
C PHE A 174 3.18 2.24 1.93
N ARG A 175 3.47 3.03 2.96
CA ARG A 175 3.32 4.48 2.94
C ARG A 175 4.68 5.11 2.68
N ILE A 176 4.71 6.09 1.78
CA ILE A 176 5.84 6.95 1.50
C ILE A 176 5.44 8.36 1.94
N ALA A 177 6.26 9.01 2.75
CA ALA A 177 6.12 10.41 3.10
C ALA A 177 7.50 11.07 3.08
N LEU A 178 7.73 11.94 2.11
CA LEU A 178 8.98 12.67 1.92
C LEU A 178 8.81 14.11 2.41
N PRO A 179 9.16 14.43 3.66
CA PRO A 179 9.23 15.81 4.11
C PRO A 179 10.29 16.55 3.28
N ALA A 180 9.87 17.53 2.49
CA ALA A 180 10.73 18.13 1.45
C ALA A 180 12.08 18.63 1.99
N GLU A 181 12.06 19.45 3.06
CA GLU A 181 13.28 20.03 3.62
C GLU A 181 14.22 18.97 4.21
N ASP A 182 13.69 18.06 5.02
CA ASP A 182 14.50 17.03 5.70
C ASP A 182 15.07 16.02 4.70
N PHE A 183 14.28 15.63 3.70
CA PHE A 183 14.72 14.70 2.66
C PHE A 183 15.83 15.32 1.79
N GLU A 184 15.69 16.59 1.38
CA GLU A 184 16.72 17.29 0.62
C GLU A 184 18.02 17.44 1.41
N GLN A 185 17.94 17.76 2.70
CA GLN A 185 19.10 17.84 3.58
C GLN A 185 19.78 16.48 3.71
N ALA A 186 19.02 15.40 3.88
CA ALA A 186 19.54 14.04 4.01
C ALA A 186 20.26 13.59 2.71
N VAL A 187 19.68 13.88 1.54
CA VAL A 187 20.32 13.61 0.24
C VAL A 187 21.60 14.45 0.08
N SER A 188 21.56 15.74 0.39
CA SER A 188 22.74 16.63 0.32
C SER A 188 23.87 16.13 1.23
N GLN A 189 23.53 15.69 2.43
CA GLN A 189 24.50 15.13 3.37
C GLN A 189 25.05 13.79 2.87
N GLY A 190 24.21 12.91 2.32
CA GLY A 190 24.63 11.64 1.73
C GLY A 190 25.65 11.82 0.60
N VAL A 191 25.47 12.84 -0.24
CA VAL A 191 26.46 13.18 -1.29
C VAL A 191 27.75 13.69 -0.67
N LYS A 192 27.67 14.60 0.32
CA LYS A 192 28.86 15.18 0.98
C LYS A 192 29.69 14.16 1.75
N THR A 193 29.05 13.13 2.32
CA THR A 193 29.73 12.05 3.05
C THR A 193 30.23 10.93 2.15
N GLY A 194 29.89 10.96 0.86
CA GLY A 194 30.24 9.91 -0.10
C GLY A 194 29.37 8.65 -0.01
N LEU A 195 28.32 8.66 0.80
CA LEU A 195 27.31 7.58 0.84
C LEU A 195 26.56 7.50 -0.50
N LEU A 196 26.25 8.66 -1.09
CA LEU A 196 25.62 8.80 -2.41
C LEU A 196 26.69 9.26 -3.42
N SER A 197 27.34 8.30 -4.09
CA SER A 197 28.37 8.58 -5.09
C SER A 197 27.77 9.13 -6.39
N LEU A 198 28.33 10.21 -6.94
CA LEU A 198 27.92 10.72 -8.25
C LEU A 198 28.38 9.82 -9.42
N GLU A 199 29.44 9.05 -9.20
CA GLU A 199 29.93 8.07 -10.16
C GLU A 199 29.19 6.75 -9.94
N ASP A 200 28.67 6.18 -11.02
CA ASP A 200 28.17 4.82 -11.02
C ASP A 200 29.39 3.90 -10.97
N SER A 201 29.67 3.30 -9.81
CA SER A 201 30.82 2.40 -9.61
C SER A 201 30.71 1.08 -10.40
N ALA A 202 29.74 0.96 -11.32
CA ALA A 202 29.77 -0.02 -12.40
C ALA A 202 30.92 0.31 -13.38
N GLU A 203 32.16 0.01 -12.99
CA GLU A 203 33.27 -0.05 -13.94
C GLU A 203 32.86 -0.95 -15.13
N PRO A 204 32.95 -0.47 -16.38
CA PRO A 204 32.87 -1.36 -17.52
C PRO A 204 34.09 -2.28 -17.45
N GLN A 205 33.86 -3.59 -17.37
CA GLN A 205 34.91 -4.59 -17.56
C GLN A 205 35.71 -4.23 -18.81
N ALA A 206 36.93 -3.72 -18.58
CA ALA A 206 37.83 -3.29 -19.63
C ALA A 206 38.10 -4.50 -20.54
N ASN A 207 37.53 -4.40 -21.73
CA ASN A 207 37.76 -5.22 -22.89
C ASN A 207 39.29 -5.37 -23.11
N GLN A 208 39.87 -6.49 -22.66
CA GLN A 208 41.21 -6.90 -23.11
C GLN A 208 41.08 -7.49 -24.52
N SER A 209 40.83 -6.61 -25.48
CA SER A 209 41.17 -6.88 -26.88
C SER A 209 42.66 -6.60 -27.07
N SER A 210 43.47 -7.63 -26.83
CA SER A 210 44.84 -7.70 -27.33
C SER A 210 44.89 -8.74 -28.45
N ALA A 211 44.47 -8.34 -29.65
CA ALA A 211 45.03 -8.82 -30.91
C ALA A 211 45.65 -7.58 -31.59
N PRO A 212 46.77 -7.67 -32.33
CA PRO A 212 47.07 -8.70 -33.34
C PRO A 212 48.52 -9.23 -33.27
N GLN A 213 48.85 -10.33 -33.93
CA GLN A 213 49.60 -10.42 -35.20
C GLN A 213 49.62 -11.93 -35.52
N GLY A 214 49.25 -12.43 -36.70
CA GLY A 214 49.86 -12.12 -37.98
C GLY A 214 51.17 -12.92 -38.15
N VAL A 215 51.14 -13.90 -39.06
CA VAL A 215 52.24 -14.53 -39.84
C VAL A 215 52.39 -16.06 -39.66
N LEU A 216 51.97 -16.76 -40.74
CA LEU A 216 52.54 -17.94 -41.41
C LEU A 216 53.47 -18.88 -40.61
N PHE A 217 53.10 -20.16 -40.51
CA PHE A 217 53.64 -21.28 -41.30
C PHE A 217 52.67 -22.47 -41.25
#